data_AF-A0A9D0Q5J7-F1
#
_entry.id   AF-A0A9D0Q5J7-F1
#
_cell.length_a   1.000
_cell.length_b   1.000
_cell.length_c   1.000
_cell.angle_alpha   90.00
_cell.angle_beta   90.00
_cell.angle_gamma   90.00
#
_symmetry.space_group_name_H-M   'P 1'
#
loop_
_entity.id
_entity.type
_entity.pdbx_description
1 polymer ?
#
loop_
_entity_poly.entity_id
_entity_poly.type
_entity_poly.pdbx_seq_one_letter_code
_entity_poly.pdbx_strand_id
1 'polypeptide(L)'
;MSARSNTRKFIITMTDGVDGSSSNNEQDVITLAKSKSIPVYTVGFGSGSDTTTLKNIATESNASFFNVKSSDISNVFQGIQTNITYQYKATISNAVTTGDTLQLSINYNGETTTRNIQK
;
A
#
# COMPACT_ATOMS: atom_id res chain seq x y z
N MET A 1 -15.54 -23.91 9.96
CA MET A 1 -15.27 -22.47 9.81
C MET A 1 -15.26 -22.16 8.32
N SER A 2 -16.21 -21.38 7.82
CA SER A 2 -16.28 -21.05 6.39
C SER A 2 -15.17 -20.06 6.07
N ALA A 3 -14.15 -20.49 5.31
CA ALA A 3 -13.14 -19.58 4.80
C ALA A 3 -13.85 -18.52 3.95
N ARG A 4 -13.66 -17.24 4.28
CA ARG A 4 -14.22 -16.15 3.46
C ARG A 4 -13.67 -16.32 2.04
N SER A 5 -14.55 -16.53 1.05
CA SER A 5 -14.15 -16.93 -0.31
C SER A 5 -13.41 -15.84 -1.10
N ASN A 6 -13.37 -14.62 -0.57
CA ASN A 6 -12.52 -13.55 -1.09
C ASN A 6 -12.17 -12.58 0.04
N THR A 7 -11.01 -12.75 0.67
CA THR A 7 -10.47 -11.76 1.62
C THR A 7 -9.16 -11.23 1.08
N ARG A 8 -9.23 -10.05 0.45
CA ARG A 8 -8.05 -9.18 0.35
C ARG A 8 -7.52 -8.97 1.77
N LYS A 9 -6.25 -9.31 1.98
CA LYS A 9 -5.54 -9.16 3.25
C LYS A 9 -4.65 -7.94 3.12
N PHE A 10 -4.64 -7.09 4.14
CA PHE A 10 -3.74 -5.94 4.24
C PHE A 10 -3.47 -5.69 5.73
N ILE A 11 -2.36 -5.02 6.01
CA ILE A 11 -1.97 -4.59 7.36
C ILE A 11 -1.92 -3.08 7.36
N ILE A 12 -2.40 -2.46 8.44
CA ILE A 12 -2.17 -1.04 8.72
C ILE A 12 -1.46 -1.02 10.07
N THR A 13 -0.24 -0.49 10.10
CA THR A 13 0.52 -0.29 11.34
C THR A 13 0.70 1.19 11.60
N MET A 14 0.54 1.60 12.85
CA MET A 14 0.70 2.98 13.29
C MET A 14 1.68 3.01 14.46
N THR A 15 2.81 3.68 14.28
CA THR A 15 3.93 3.66 15.23
C THR A 15 4.89 4.80 14.91
N ASP A 16 5.83 5.08 15.81
CA ASP A 16 7.01 5.89 15.50
C ASP A 16 8.03 5.16 14.61
N GLY A 17 8.00 3.83 14.50
CA GLY A 17 8.88 3.06 13.61
C GLY A 17 10.23 2.73 14.21
N VAL A 18 10.49 3.15 15.46
CA VAL A 18 11.71 2.80 16.17
C VAL A 18 11.57 1.38 16.73
N ASP A 19 12.41 0.46 16.27
CA ASP A 19 12.47 -0.89 16.84
C ASP A 19 13.31 -0.89 18.13
N GLY A 20 12.74 -1.44 19.20
CA GLY A 20 13.40 -1.49 20.50
C GLY A 20 14.02 -2.84 20.87
N SER A 21 13.53 -3.96 20.29
CA SER A 21 13.97 -5.31 20.69
C SER A 21 13.50 -6.45 19.76
N SER A 22 13.15 -6.18 18.51
CA SER A 22 12.61 -7.23 17.63
C SER A 22 13.68 -8.26 17.27
N SER A 23 13.26 -9.52 17.18
CA SER A 23 14.10 -10.62 16.68
C SER A 23 14.19 -10.67 15.16
N ASN A 24 13.38 -9.86 14.46
CA ASN A 24 13.30 -9.77 13.01
C ASN A 24 13.55 -8.32 12.59
N ASN A 25 14.19 -8.12 11.45
CA ASN A 25 14.49 -6.80 10.91
C ASN A 25 13.45 -6.37 9.84
N GLU A 26 13.61 -5.13 9.35
CA GLU A 26 12.80 -4.54 8.28
C GLU A 26 12.65 -5.46 7.05
N GLN A 27 13.76 -6.07 6.60
CA GLN A 27 13.78 -6.89 5.39
C GLN A 27 13.02 -8.22 5.59
N ASP A 28 13.04 -8.79 6.79
CA ASP A 28 12.27 -10.00 7.11
C ASP A 28 10.76 -9.73 6.96
N VAL A 29 10.31 -8.57 7.45
CA VAL A 29 8.91 -8.12 7.34
C VAL A 29 8.53 -7.91 5.88
N ILE A 30 9.36 -7.19 5.11
CA ILE A 30 9.12 -6.94 3.68
C ILE A 30 9.02 -8.26 2.91
N THR A 31 9.97 -9.18 3.15
CA THR A 31 10.04 -10.47 2.47
C THR A 31 8.79 -11.31 2.77
N LEU A 32 8.39 -11.39 4.04
CA LEU A 32 7.20 -12.12 4.44
C LEU A 32 5.93 -11.50 3.85
N ALA A 33 5.77 -10.19 3.93
CA ALA A 33 4.63 -9.46 3.37
C ALA A 33 4.47 -9.72 1.87
N LYS A 34 5.56 -9.64 1.10
CA LYS A 34 5.60 -9.95 -0.34
C LYS A 34 5.22 -11.42 -0.59
N SER A 35 5.81 -12.36 0.15
CA SER A 35 5.53 -13.80 -0.01
C SER A 35 4.06 -14.16 0.23
N LYS A 36 3.37 -13.40 1.09
CA LYS A 36 1.96 -13.60 1.41
C LYS A 36 1.02 -12.74 0.56
N SER A 37 1.56 -11.88 -0.31
CA SER A 37 0.81 -10.86 -1.06
C SER A 37 -0.05 -9.99 -0.14
N ILE A 38 0.52 -9.56 0.99
CA ILE A 38 -0.16 -8.71 1.99
C ILE A 38 0.51 -7.32 1.95
N PRO A 39 -0.16 -6.29 1.40
CA PRO A 39 0.31 -4.92 1.52
C PRO A 39 0.30 -4.41 2.96
N VAL A 40 1.34 -3.67 3.35
CA VAL A 40 1.52 -3.12 4.70
C VAL A 40 1.52 -1.60 4.65
N TYR A 41 0.39 -0.97 4.97
CA TYR A 41 0.32 0.48 5.15
C TYR A 41 0.97 0.86 6.47
N THR A 42 1.82 1.88 6.45
CA THR A 42 2.50 2.40 7.64
C THR A 42 2.05 3.83 7.92
N VAL A 43 1.78 4.13 9.18
CA VAL A 43 1.36 5.45 9.66
C VAL A 43 2.34 5.90 10.73
N GLY A 44 3.29 6.76 10.34
CA GLY A 44 4.23 7.39 11.25
C GLY A 44 3.53 8.38 12.16
N PHE A 45 3.72 8.25 13.47
CA PHE A 45 3.12 9.14 14.47
C PHE A 45 4.18 9.73 15.41
N GLY A 46 4.15 11.05 15.58
CA GLY A 46 5.06 11.77 16.45
C GLY A 46 6.30 12.34 15.74
N SER A 47 7.04 13.22 16.42
CA SER A 47 8.14 13.99 15.83
C SER A 47 9.47 13.23 15.69
N GLY A 48 9.59 12.06 16.34
CA GLY A 48 10.80 11.23 16.36
C GLY A 48 10.68 9.96 15.53
N SER A 49 9.70 9.89 14.62
CA SER A 49 9.43 8.65 13.91
C SER A 49 10.56 8.29 12.92
N ASP A 50 10.98 7.03 12.90
CA ASP A 50 11.77 6.43 11.84
C ASP A 50 10.92 6.29 10.56
N THR A 51 10.74 7.43 9.90
CA THR A 51 10.00 7.50 8.64
C THR A 51 10.68 6.73 7.52
N THR A 52 11.98 6.44 7.63
CA THR A 52 12.73 5.73 6.57
C THR A 52 12.30 4.27 6.55
N THR A 53 12.38 3.59 7.69
CA THR A 53 11.95 2.19 7.82
C THR A 53 10.46 2.05 7.53
N LEU A 54 9.61 2.94 8.06
CA LEU A 54 8.17 2.91 7.78
C LEU A 54 7.87 3.09 6.29
N LYS A 55 8.56 4.01 5.61
CA LYS A 55 8.39 4.23 4.18
C LYS A 55 8.81 3.01 3.38
N ASN A 56 9.97 2.43 3.69
CA ASN A 56 10.49 1.26 2.98
C ASN A 56 9.54 0.06 3.09
N ILE A 57 9.07 -0.26 4.32
CA ILE A 57 8.12 -1.36 4.53
C ILE A 57 6.86 -1.17 3.69
N ALA A 58 6.32 0.05 3.65
CA ALA A 58 5.12 0.32 2.88
C ALA A 58 5.36 0.22 1.37
N THR A 59 6.38 0.88 0.83
CA THR A 59 6.62 0.89 -0.61
C THR A 59 6.98 -0.49 -1.15
N GLU A 60 7.85 -1.21 -0.45
CA GLU A 60 8.32 -2.54 -0.88
C GLU A 60 7.26 -3.63 -0.72
N SER A 61 6.24 -3.43 0.14
CA SER A 61 5.10 -4.33 0.29
C SER A 61 3.92 -3.98 -0.63
N ASN A 62 4.05 -3.02 -1.54
CA ASN A 62 2.98 -2.50 -2.43
C ASN A 62 1.85 -1.74 -1.71
N ALA A 63 2.20 -0.97 -0.68
CA ALA A 63 1.29 -0.13 0.08
C ALA A 63 1.79 1.32 0.12
N SER A 64 1.22 2.13 1.03
CA SER A 64 1.57 3.55 1.17
C SER A 64 1.90 3.90 2.61
N PHE A 65 2.89 4.79 2.76
CA PHE A 65 3.27 5.40 4.03
C PHE A 65 2.55 6.74 4.20
N PHE A 66 2.12 7.02 5.43
CA PHE A 66 1.55 8.29 5.85
C PHE A 66 2.31 8.79 7.07
N ASN A 67 2.68 10.07 7.09
CA ASN A 67 3.22 10.69 8.30
C ASN A 67 2.16 11.64 8.86
N VAL A 68 1.72 11.41 10.10
CA VAL A 68 0.66 12.18 10.72
C VAL A 68 1.13 12.93 11.96
N LYS A 69 0.68 14.17 12.07
CA LYS A 69 0.59 14.88 13.34
C LYS A 69 -0.74 14.50 14.02
N SER A 70 -0.82 14.63 15.34
CA SER A 70 -1.94 14.13 16.14
C SER A 70 -3.34 14.61 15.73
N SER A 71 -3.46 15.72 15.00
CA SER A 71 -4.73 16.26 14.50
C SER A 71 -5.29 15.58 13.24
N ASP A 72 -4.47 14.85 12.48
CA ASP A 72 -4.81 14.49 11.08
C ASP A 72 -5.15 13.00 10.88
N ILE A 73 -5.31 12.28 11.99
CA ILE A 73 -5.46 10.82 12.00
C ILE A 73 -6.71 10.34 11.25
N SER A 74 -7.83 11.04 11.40
CA SER A 74 -9.11 10.68 10.76
C SER A 74 -9.01 10.75 9.24
N ASN A 75 -8.38 11.80 8.71
CA ASN A 75 -8.18 12.00 7.28
C ASN A 75 -7.29 10.89 6.68
N VAL A 76 -6.24 10.47 7.38
CA VAL A 76 -5.38 9.38 6.93
C VAL A 76 -6.09 8.05 6.90
N PHE A 77 -6.83 7.68 7.95
CA PHE A 77 -7.60 6.45 7.94
C PHE A 77 -8.69 6.45 6.85
N GLN A 78 -9.30 7.61 6.57
CA GLN A 78 -10.26 7.74 5.46
C GLN A 78 -9.59 7.58 4.08
N GLY A 79 -8.38 8.12 3.90
CA GLY A 79 -7.56 7.88 2.71
C GLY A 79 -7.18 6.41 2.55
N ILE A 80 -6.81 5.72 3.63
CA ILE A 80 -6.52 4.28 3.60
C ILE A 80 -7.77 3.47 3.25
N GLN A 81 -8.92 3.78 3.85
CA GLN A 81 -10.20 3.14 3.54
C GLN A 81 -10.57 3.31 2.06
N THR A 82 -10.37 4.50 1.50
CA THR A 82 -10.58 4.78 0.08
C THR A 82 -9.67 3.91 -0.78
N ASN A 83 -8.38 3.84 -0.47
CA ASN A 83 -7.42 3.00 -1.19
C ASN A 83 -7.79 1.52 -1.13
N ILE A 84 -8.19 1.00 0.02
CA ILE A 84 -8.60 -0.40 0.17
C ILE A 84 -9.89 -0.69 -0.61
N THR A 85 -10.87 0.21 -0.53
CA THR A 85 -12.19 0.02 -1.16
C THR A 85 -12.06 0.05 -2.68
N TYR A 86 -11.28 0.97 -3.23
CA TYR A 86 -11.18 1.21 -4.67
C TYR A 86 -9.89 0.68 -5.32
N GLN A 87 -9.19 -0.27 -4.69
CA GLN A 87 -8.07 -0.96 -5.33
C GLN A 87 -8.56 -1.99 -6.35
N TYR A 88 -8.16 -1.82 -7.61
CA TYR A 88 -8.41 -2.75 -8.70
C TYR A 88 -7.10 -3.36 -9.19
N LYS A 89 -7.08 -4.68 -9.40
CA LYS A 89 -5.95 -5.38 -10.01
C LYS A 89 -6.29 -5.66 -11.48
N ALA A 90 -5.60 -4.98 -12.39
CA ALA A 90 -5.61 -5.30 -13.82
C ALA A 90 -4.44 -6.25 -14.14
N THR A 91 -4.61 -7.16 -15.09
CA THR A 91 -3.54 -8.05 -15.56
C THR A 91 -3.60 -8.10 -17.07
N ILE A 92 -2.43 -8.02 -17.69
CA ILE A 92 -2.28 -8.09 -19.15
C ILE A 92 -1.53 -9.37 -19.46
N SER A 93 -2.09 -10.19 -20.36
CA SER A 93 -1.55 -11.50 -20.69
C SER A 93 -0.31 -11.45 -21.58
N ASN A 94 -0.07 -10.31 -22.24
CA ASN A 94 1.07 -10.10 -23.11
C ASN A 94 2.18 -9.35 -22.36
N ALA A 95 3.43 -9.68 -22.67
CA ALA A 95 4.57 -8.95 -22.14
C ALA A 95 4.57 -7.50 -22.65
N VAL A 96 4.71 -6.56 -21.73
CA VAL A 96 4.90 -5.14 -22.03
C VAL A 96 6.39 -4.91 -22.29
N THR A 97 6.73 -4.30 -23.41
CA THR A 97 8.10 -3.98 -23.85
C THR A 97 8.41 -2.49 -23.68
N THR A 98 9.70 -2.13 -23.72
CA THR A 98 10.11 -0.72 -23.61
C THR A 98 9.57 0.09 -24.79
N GLY A 99 8.92 1.21 -24.48
CA GLY A 99 8.22 2.05 -25.47
C GLY A 99 6.72 1.80 -25.56
N ASP A 100 6.21 0.72 -24.94
CA ASP A 100 4.77 0.50 -24.84
C ASP A 100 4.13 1.51 -23.87
N THR A 101 2.92 1.97 -24.22
CA THR A 101 2.09 2.78 -23.34
C THR A 101 0.90 1.96 -22.84
N LEU A 102 0.86 1.72 -21.54
CA LEU A 102 -0.29 1.13 -20.87
C LEU A 102 -1.30 2.23 -20.56
N GLN A 103 -2.47 2.18 -21.20
CA GLN A 103 -3.58 3.06 -20.88
C GLN A 103 -4.58 2.35 -19.96
N LEU A 104 -4.81 2.91 -18.77
CA LEU A 104 -5.88 2.52 -17.88
C LEU A 104 -7.02 3.54 -18.00
N SER A 105 -8.20 3.08 -18.42
CA SER A 105 -9.40 3.91 -18.55
C SER A 105 -10.45 3.49 -17.54
N ILE A 106 -10.99 4.44 -16.78
CA ILE A 106 -12.11 4.23 -15.86
C ILE A 106 -13.29 5.07 -16.35
N ASN A 107 -14.44 4.42 -16.56
CA ASN A 107 -15.71 5.10 -16.81
C ASN A 107 -16.59 4.98 -15.56
N TYR A 108 -17.08 6.10 -15.05
CA TYR A 108 -18.00 6.15 -13.92
C TYR A 108 -19.05 7.23 -14.15
N ASN A 109 -20.33 6.86 -14.12
CA ASN A 109 -21.47 7.75 -14.36
C ASN A 109 -21.36 8.59 -15.65
N GLY A 110 -20.78 8.02 -16.71
CA GLY A 110 -20.61 8.69 -18.01
C GLY A 110 -19.36 9.56 -18.11
N GLU A 111 -18.65 9.82 -17.01
CA GLU A 111 -17.34 10.46 -17.05
C GLU A 111 -16.24 9.42 -17.26
N THR A 112 -15.28 9.74 -18.13
CA THR A 112 -14.14 8.87 -18.41
C THR A 112 -12.85 9.57 -18.01
N THR A 113 -12.05 8.89 -17.18
CA THR A 113 -10.68 9.31 -16.86
C THR A 113 -9.69 8.27 -17.38
N THR A 114 -8.55 8.74 -17.88
CA THR A 114 -7.50 7.89 -18.43
C THR A 114 -6.15 8.18 -17.77
N ARG A 115 -5.39 7.12 -17.50
CA ARG A 115 -4.02 7.21 -17.00
C ARG A 115 -3.12 6.41 -17.93
N ASN A 116 -2.10 7.08 -18.47
CA ASN A 116 -1.07 6.44 -19.29
C ASN A 116 0.15 6.13 -18.41
N ILE A 117 0.67 4.92 -18.51
CA ILE A 117 1.87 4.44 -17.84
C ILE A 117 2.83 3.97 -18.93
N GLN A 118 4.00 4.59 -19.03
CA GLN A 118 5.04 4.19 -19.97
C GLN A 118 5.97 3.18 -19.30
N LYS A 119 6.40 2.18 -20.08
CA LYS A 119 7.41 1.20 -19.67
C LYS A 119 8.74 1.45 -20.37
#